data_AF-W1XJX8-F1
#
_entry.id   AF-W1XJX8-F1
#
_cell.length_a   1.000
_cell.length_b   1.000
_cell.length_c   1.000
_cell.angle_alpha   90.00
_cell.angle_beta   90.00
_cell.angle_gamma   90.00
#
_symmetry.space_group_name_H-M   'P 1'
#
loop_
_entity.id
_entity.type
_entity.pdbx_description
1 polymer ?
#
loop_
_entity_poly.entity_id
_entity_poly.type
_entity_poly.pdbx_seq_one_letter_code
_entity_poly.pdbx_strand_id
1 'polypeptide(L)'
;AIVSGGNIDVLTISSMINKGLVLRGRIFTFSVNLPDKPGQLVAVSQMLADADANVIKLDHNQFKNLDRFHEVELQVTVETNGEEHIKHII
;
A
#
# COMPACT_ATOMS: atom_id res chain seq x y z
N ALA A 1 0.84 -12.07 -32.13
CA ALA A 1 1.73 -10.90 -32.30
C ALA A 1 3.16 -11.34 -32.03
N ILE A 2 4.12 -11.00 -32.90
CA ILE A 2 5.54 -11.28 -32.69
C ILE A 2 6.09 -10.17 -31.79
N VAL A 3 6.56 -10.52 -30.59
CA VAL A 3 7.18 -9.55 -29.68
C VAL A 3 8.67 -9.45 -30.05
N SER A 4 9.08 -8.37 -30.71
CA SER A 4 10.50 -8.09 -30.99
C SER A 4 11.17 -7.57 -29.72
N GLY A 5 11.41 -8.47 -28.75
CA GLY A 5 11.91 -8.19 -27.40
C GLY A 5 13.38 -7.76 -27.32
N GLY A 6 13.90 -7.02 -28.29
CA GLY A 6 15.33 -6.73 -28.41
C GLY A 6 15.85 -5.56 -27.55
N ASN A 7 14.97 -4.85 -26.83
CA ASN A 7 15.36 -3.63 -26.10
C ASN A 7 14.63 -3.44 -24.75
N ILE A 8 14.14 -4.52 -24.16
CA ILE A 8 13.46 -4.45 -22.85
C ILE A 8 14.53 -4.51 -21.75
N ASP A 9 14.79 -3.36 -21.14
CA ASP A 9 15.64 -3.25 -19.95
C ASP A 9 14.94 -3.79 -18.69
N VAL A 10 15.72 -4.21 -17.70
CA VAL A 10 15.25 -4.79 -16.42
C VAL A 10 14.30 -3.84 -15.67
N LEU A 11 14.52 -2.52 -15.75
CA LEU A 11 13.63 -1.52 -15.14
C LEU A 11 12.24 -1.54 -15.80
N THR A 12 12.19 -1.77 -17.11
CA THR A 12 10.93 -1.84 -17.85
C THR A 12 10.14 -3.09 -17.46
N ILE A 13 10.82 -4.23 -17.29
CA ILE A 13 10.22 -5.47 -16.79
C ILE A 13 9.67 -5.26 -15.37
N SER A 14 10.48 -4.71 -14.47
CA SER A 14 10.10 -4.45 -13.08
C SER A 14 8.87 -3.54 -12.98
N SER A 15 8.84 -2.45 -13.76
CA SER A 15 7.70 -1.53 -13.82
C SER A 15 6.43 -2.21 -14.34
N MET A 16 6.55 -3.05 -15.38
CA MET A 16 5.40 -3.81 -15.89
C MET A 16 4.87 -4.84 -14.89
N ILE A 17 5.75 -5.53 -14.16
CA ILE A 17 5.34 -6.47 -13.10
C ILE A 17 4.59 -5.71 -12.00
N ASN A 18 5.16 -4.61 -11.49
CA ASN A 18 4.51 -3.79 -10.46
C ASN A 18 3.14 -3.29 -10.91
N LYS A 19 3.05 -2.76 -12.14
CA LYS A 19 1.77 -2.34 -12.72
C LYS A 19 0.78 -3.50 -12.83
N GLY A 20 1.25 -4.69 -13.23
CA GLY A 20 0.43 -5.90 -13.29
C GLY A 20 -0.09 -6.35 -11.92
N LEU A 21 0.72 -6.20 -10.87
CA LEU A 21 0.33 -6.50 -9.49
C LEU A 21 -0.74 -5.52 -8.99
N VAL A 22 -0.58 -4.23 -9.23
CA VAL A 22 -1.59 -3.21 -8.88
C VAL A 22 -2.89 -3.44 -9.66
N LEU A 23 -2.82 -3.62 -10.98
CA LEU A 23 -4.01 -3.83 -11.82
C LEU A 23 -4.80 -5.10 -11.48
N ARG A 24 -4.15 -6.10 -10.89
CA ARG A 24 -4.79 -7.35 -10.46
C ARG A 24 -5.26 -7.31 -9.01
N GLY A 25 -5.16 -6.16 -8.34
CA GLY A 25 -5.44 -6.03 -6.92
C GLY A 25 -4.60 -6.98 -6.07
N ARG A 26 -3.32 -7.17 -6.44
CA ARG A 26 -2.34 -7.94 -5.67
C ARG A 26 -1.46 -7.06 -4.80
N ILE A 27 -1.31 -5.80 -5.17
CA ILE A 27 -0.71 -4.76 -4.34
C ILE A 27 -1.70 -3.61 -4.27
N PHE A 28 -1.95 -3.14 -3.05
CA PHE A 28 -2.83 -2.03 -2.78
C PHE A 28 -2.18 -1.05 -1.82
N THR A 29 -2.27 0.24 -2.11
CA THR A 29 -1.75 1.32 -1.26
C THR A 29 -2.87 2.26 -0.87
N PHE A 30 -2.99 2.52 0.42
CA PHE A 30 -3.97 3.47 0.97
C PHE A 30 -3.32 4.37 2.02
N SER A 31 -3.99 5.48 2.33
CA SER A 31 -3.57 6.41 3.38
C SER A 31 -4.69 6.53 4.42
N VAL A 32 -4.30 6.56 5.69
CA VAL A 32 -5.20 6.79 6.83
C VAL A 32 -4.62 7.89 7.71
N ASN A 33 -5.47 8.80 8.17
CA ASN A 33 -5.09 9.80 9.17
C ASN A 33 -5.26 9.19 10.56
N LEU A 34 -4.21 9.24 11.37
CA LEU A 34 -4.18 8.70 12.71
C LEU A 34 -3.99 9.85 13.72
N PRO A 35 -4.62 9.78 14.90
CA PRO A 35 -4.28 10.67 16.00
C PRO A 35 -2.80 10.52 16.37
N ASP A 36 -2.12 11.63 16.67
CA ASP A 36 -0.72 11.62 17.11
C ASP A 36 -0.61 11.16 18.57
N LYS A 37 -0.84 9.86 18.80
CA LYS A 37 -0.71 9.20 20.09
C LYS A 37 -0.09 7.81 19.97
N PRO A 38 0.66 7.35 20.99
CA PRO A 38 1.19 5.99 21.00
C PRO A 38 0.10 4.93 20.83
N GLY A 39 0.44 3.83 20.14
CA GLY A 39 -0.43 2.67 19.95
C GLY A 39 -1.35 2.72 18.72
N GLN A 40 -1.43 3.83 17.98
CA GLN A 40 -2.24 3.86 16.75
C GLN A 40 -1.75 2.90 15.67
N LEU A 41 -0.43 2.77 15.50
CA LEU A 41 0.15 1.79 14.57
C LEU A 41 -0.18 0.34 14.98
N VAL A 42 -0.31 0.05 16.28
CA VAL A 42 -0.70 -1.27 16.76
C VAL A 42 -2.13 -1.58 16.35
N ALA A 43 -3.04 -0.61 16.52
CA ALA A 43 -4.43 -0.77 16.09
C ALA A 43 -4.54 -1.04 14.58
N VAL A 44 -3.80 -0.27 13.75
CA VAL A 44 -3.76 -0.50 12.29
C VAL A 44 -3.18 -1.86 11.96
N SER A 45 -2.06 -2.23 12.58
CA SER A 45 -1.41 -3.53 12.33
C SER A 45 -2.31 -4.70 12.70
N GLN A 46 -3.08 -4.58 13.79
CA GLN A 46 -4.03 -5.61 14.19
C GLN A 46 -5.17 -5.76 13.17
N MET A 47 -5.76 -4.64 12.71
CA MET A 47 -6.81 -4.68 11.68
C MET A 47 -6.32 -5.32 10.38
N LEU A 48 -5.08 -5.04 9.98
CA LEU A 48 -4.47 -5.65 8.79
C LEU A 48 -4.22 -7.16 8.98
N ALA A 49 -3.78 -7.56 10.17
CA ALA A 49 -3.59 -8.98 10.51
C ALA A 49 -4.92 -9.74 10.53
N ASP A 50 -5.98 -9.15 11.10
CA ASP A 50 -7.32 -9.74 11.15
C ASP A 50 -7.94 -9.89 9.75
N ALA A 51 -7.55 -9.02 8.81
CA ALA A 51 -7.97 -9.06 7.42
C ALA A 51 -7.13 -10.01 6.54
N ASP A 52 -6.09 -10.69 7.08
CA ASP A 52 -5.14 -11.51 6.31
C ASP A 52 -4.35 -10.73 5.24
N ALA A 53 -4.06 -9.45 5.53
CA ALA A 53 -3.31 -8.56 4.63
C ALA A 53 -1.81 -8.47 5.01
N ASN A 54 -0.92 -8.84 4.08
CA ASN A 54 0.51 -8.78 4.31
C ASN A 54 1.06 -7.37 4.05
N VAL A 55 1.82 -6.80 4.99
CA VAL A 55 2.35 -5.44 4.88
C VAL A 55 3.67 -5.42 4.11
N ILE A 56 3.70 -4.68 3.00
CA ILE A 56 4.90 -4.47 2.16
C ILE A 56 5.65 -3.22 2.61
N LYS A 57 4.93 -2.12 2.88
CA LYS A 57 5.54 -0.83 3.21
C LYS A 57 4.63 -0.01 4.14
N LEU A 58 5.24 0.70 5.08
CA LEU A 58 4.59 1.69 5.93
C LEU A 58 5.39 3.00 5.85
N ASP A 59 4.72 4.09 5.49
CA ASP A 59 5.28 5.44 5.49
C ASP A 59 4.48 6.30 6.47
N HIS A 60 5.10 6.68 7.59
CA HIS A 60 4.48 7.51 8.63
C HIS A 60 4.98 8.94 8.49
N ASN A 61 4.10 9.88 8.16
CA ASN A 61 4.47 11.26 7.87
C ASN A 61 3.80 12.25 8.83
N GLN A 62 4.53 12.62 9.88
CA GLN A 62 4.10 13.58 10.91
C GLN A 62 4.09 15.04 10.44
N PHE A 63 4.68 15.35 9.28
CA PHE A 63 4.94 16.72 8.83
C PHE A 63 4.02 17.19 7.70
N LYS A 64 3.15 16.31 7.18
CA LYS A 64 2.22 16.65 6.08
C LYS A 64 1.02 17.49 6.53
N ASN A 65 0.62 17.38 7.80
CA ASN A 65 -0.53 18.08 8.38
C ASN A 65 -0.08 19.27 9.25
N LEU A 66 0.49 20.30 8.63
CA LEU A 66 0.86 21.53 9.35
C LEU A 66 -0.38 22.30 9.89
N ASP A 67 -1.56 22.12 9.30
CA ASP A 67 -2.80 22.81 9.67
C ASP A 67 -3.70 22.03 10.67
N ARG A 68 -3.42 20.73 10.88
CA ARG A 68 -4.15 19.89 11.84
C ARG A 68 -3.20 19.44 12.93
N PHE A 69 -3.00 20.32 13.91
CA PHE A 69 -2.35 19.96 15.17
C PHE A 69 -2.95 18.62 15.64
N HIS A 70 -2.12 17.57 15.73
CA HIS A 70 -2.42 16.21 16.24
C HIS A 70 -2.90 15.11 15.27
N GLU A 71 -2.84 15.27 13.94
CA GLU A 71 -3.08 14.15 13.00
C GLU A 71 -1.85 13.80 12.15
N VAL A 72 -1.49 12.52 12.11
CA VAL A 72 -0.39 11.98 11.30
C VAL A 72 -0.94 11.17 10.13
N GLU A 73 -0.41 11.37 8.92
CA GLU A 73 -0.73 10.52 7.78
C GLU A 73 0.10 9.24 7.85
N LEU A 74 -0.58 8.09 7.83
CA LEU A 74 0.03 6.78 7.61
C LEU A 74 -0.35 6.29 6.22
N GLN A 75 0.64 6.15 5.35
CA GLN A 75 0.48 5.44 4.09
C GLN A 75 0.93 3.97 4.26
N VAL A 76 0.07 3.05 3.82
CA VAL A 76 0.29 1.61 3.92
C VAL A 76 0.22 1.00 2.53
N THR A 77 1.20 0.19 2.19
CA THR A 77 1.17 -0.70 1.02
C THR A 77 1.08 -2.14 1.50
N VAL A 78 0.05 -2.85 1.06
CA VAL A 78 -0.23 -4.24 1.40
C VAL A 78 -0.26 -5.13 0.16
N GLU A 79 0.08 -6.39 0.34
CA GLU A 79 -0.25 -7.46 -0.59
C GLU A 79 -1.69 -7.94 -0.32
N THR A 80 -2.46 -8.12 -1.38
CA THR A 80 -3.87 -8.50 -1.31
C THR A 80 -4.17 -9.64 -2.29
N ASN A 81 -5.38 -10.22 -2.16
CA ASN A 81 -5.82 -11.37 -2.97
C ASN A 81 -6.93 -10.98 -3.95
N GLY A 82 -6.81 -9.81 -4.57
CA GLY A 82 -7.79 -9.25 -5.50
C GLY A 82 -8.70 -8.20 -4.87
N GLU A 83 -9.58 -7.65 -5.70
CA GLU A 83 -10.48 -6.54 -5.38
C GLU A 83 -11.40 -6.82 -4.18
N GLU A 84 -11.93 -8.04 -4.05
CA GLU A 84 -12.81 -8.38 -2.91
C GLU A 84 -12.06 -8.34 -1.58
N HIS A 85 -10.79 -8.76 -1.57
CA HIS A 85 -9.94 -8.66 -0.38
C HIS A 85 -9.64 -7.18 -0.07
N ILE A 86 -9.38 -6.35 -1.09
CA ILE A 86 -9.20 -4.90 -0.90
C ILE A 86 -10.43 -4.29 -0.22
N LYS A 87 -11.64 -4.59 -0.71
CA LYS A 87 -12.90 -4.11 -0.11
C LYS A 87 -13.15 -4.62 1.31
N HIS A 88 -12.53 -5.72 1.71
CA HIS A 88 -12.61 -6.21 3.08
C HIS A 88 -11.69 -5.42 4.02
N ILE A 89 -10.56 -4.91 3.49
CA ILE A 89 -9.56 -4.14 4.23
C ILE A 89 -10.02 -2.68 4.45
N ILE A 90 -10.73 -2.07 3.49
CA ILE A 90 -11.10 -0.63 3.51
C ILE A 90 -12.58 -0.35 3.82
#